data_AF-A0A920ELG0-F1
#
_entry.id   AF-A0A920ELG0-F1
#
_cell.length_a   1.000
_cell.length_b   1.000
_cell.length_c   1.000
_cell.angle_alpha   90.00
_cell.angle_beta   90.00
_cell.angle_gamma   90.00
#
_symmetry.space_group_name_H-M   'P 1'
#
loop_
_entity.id
_entity.type
_entity.pdbx_description
1 polymer ?
#
loop_
_entity_poly.entity_id
_entity_poly.type
_entity_poly.pdbx_seq_one_letter_code
_entity_poly.pdbx_strand_id
1 'polypeptide(L)'
;MVPDISNTSQSLVINTYYGYTCSDKDKMLTNKKIENNFSASFMMDMMQDISKTLETKIIHTSSHSFEPSGVSLASVIESNQPIFGSSGVAHLSESHISFHSYFENSLNGIIILRLELHISSCSRKSVYFALGDISKNDQFDKFDAITLDFFHRGLDLESHEEDGNSILDAYLKEKVHTYDIIDDKRTNTFMNIKLIKHKNKLQSELMSDSLHNHLI
;
A
#
# COMPACT_ATOMS: atom_id res chain seq x y z
N MET A 1 -12.00 13.02 31.88
CA MET A 1 -12.87 12.88 30.70
C MET A 1 -11.94 12.77 29.50
N VAL A 2 -11.86 11.60 28.87
CA VAL A 2 -11.11 11.46 27.61
C VAL A 2 -11.88 12.30 26.57
N PRO A 3 -11.25 13.27 25.89
CA PRO A 3 -11.96 14.03 24.87
C PRO A 3 -12.50 13.08 23.80
N ASP A 4 -13.80 13.17 23.51
CA ASP A 4 -14.45 12.42 22.45
C ASP A 4 -14.04 13.02 21.10
N ILE A 5 -12.89 12.60 20.60
CA ILE A 5 -12.43 12.94 19.24
C ILE A 5 -13.04 11.89 18.29
N SER A 6 -14.37 11.89 18.19
CA SER A 6 -15.18 10.84 17.54
C SER A 6 -15.07 10.80 16.02
N ASN A 7 -14.56 11.85 15.37
CA ASN A 7 -14.36 11.89 13.92
C ASN A 7 -12.91 11.54 13.54
N THR A 8 -12.52 10.30 13.82
CA THR A 8 -11.19 9.78 13.48
C THR A 8 -11.22 9.07 12.13
N SER A 9 -10.33 9.45 11.22
CA SER A 9 -10.08 8.74 9.96
C SER A 9 -8.59 8.59 9.72
N GLN A 10 -8.19 7.44 9.20
CA GLN A 10 -6.80 7.12 8.91
C GLN A 10 -6.66 6.67 7.46
N SER A 11 -5.56 7.07 6.84
CA SER A 11 -5.22 6.66 5.50
C SER A 11 -3.77 6.19 5.44
N LEU A 12 -3.55 5.10 4.71
CA LEU A 12 -2.23 4.56 4.40
C LEU A 12 -2.16 4.33 2.90
N VAL A 13 -1.26 5.08 2.25
CA VAL A 13 -0.92 4.92 0.84
C VAL A 13 0.42 4.24 0.75
N ILE A 14 0.45 3.13 0.03
CA ILE A 14 1.62 2.28 -0.13
C ILE A 14 1.93 2.20 -1.61
N ASN A 15 3.10 2.68 -2.00
CA ASN A 15 3.63 2.43 -3.34
C ASN A 15 4.75 1.41 -3.24
N THR A 16 4.59 0.27 -3.90
CA THR A 16 5.65 -0.72 -4.06
C THR A 16 6.15 -0.71 -5.51
N TYR A 17 7.45 -0.86 -5.68
CA TYR A 17 8.10 -0.80 -6.98
C TYR A 17 8.83 -2.11 -7.23
N TYR A 18 8.59 -2.75 -8.38
CA TYR A 18 9.22 -4.00 -8.79
C TYR A 18 9.92 -3.77 -10.13
N GLY A 19 11.24 -3.94 -10.13
CA GLY A 19 12.07 -3.77 -11.30
C GLY A 19 12.28 -5.08 -12.06
N TYR A 20 12.22 -4.99 -13.39
CA TYR A 20 12.48 -6.11 -14.29
C TYR A 20 13.39 -5.65 -15.43
N THR A 21 14.49 -6.36 -15.65
CA THR A 21 15.31 -6.16 -16.86
C THR A 21 14.57 -6.68 -18.09
N CYS A 22 14.46 -5.86 -19.14
CA CYS A 22 13.74 -6.23 -20.35
C CYS A 22 14.32 -5.53 -21.58
N SER A 23 14.38 -6.23 -22.71
CA SER A 23 14.69 -5.59 -24.00
C SER A 23 13.53 -4.69 -24.43
N ASP A 24 13.81 -3.59 -25.15
CA ASP A 24 12.74 -2.68 -25.61
C ASP A 24 11.73 -3.36 -26.54
N LYS A 25 12.16 -4.40 -27.29
CA LYS A 25 11.31 -5.16 -28.20
C LYS A 25 10.30 -6.05 -27.46
N ASP A 26 10.65 -6.50 -26.26
CA ASP A 26 9.84 -7.45 -25.50
C ASP A 26 8.96 -6.79 -24.44
N LYS A 27 9.05 -5.46 -24.25
CA LYS A 27 8.37 -4.74 -23.16
C LYS A 27 6.90 -5.10 -23.01
N MET A 28 6.16 -5.12 -24.11
CA MET A 28 4.73 -5.41 -24.08
C MET A 28 4.42 -6.86 -23.65
N LEU A 29 5.23 -7.83 -24.11
CA LEU A 29 5.09 -9.23 -23.70
C LEU A 29 5.47 -9.40 -22.22
N THR A 30 6.51 -8.71 -21.77
CA THR A 30 6.97 -8.74 -20.39
C THR A 30 5.93 -8.11 -19.45
N ASN A 31 5.31 -6.99 -19.81
CA ASN A 31 4.24 -6.37 -19.02
C ASN A 31 3.10 -7.37 -18.77
N LYS A 32 2.63 -8.08 -19.80
CA LYS A 32 1.58 -9.10 -19.66
C LYS A 32 1.99 -10.24 -18.73
N LYS A 33 3.25 -10.69 -18.80
CA LYS A 33 3.76 -11.73 -17.89
C LYS A 33 3.81 -11.25 -16.44
N ILE A 34 4.22 -10.01 -16.21
CA ILE A 34 4.25 -9.40 -14.88
C ILE A 34 2.81 -9.25 -14.36
N GLU A 35 1.90 -8.71 -15.16
CA GLU A 35 0.49 -8.51 -14.81
C GLU A 35 -0.21 -9.82 -14.43
N ASN A 36 0.12 -10.94 -15.07
CA ASN A 36 -0.43 -12.24 -14.66
C ASN A 36 -0.11 -12.61 -13.20
N ASN A 37 1.02 -12.13 -12.66
CA ASN A 37 1.38 -12.34 -11.26
C ASN A 37 0.72 -11.33 -10.30
N PHE A 38 0.27 -10.19 -10.84
CA PHE A 38 -0.40 -9.10 -10.12
C PHE A 38 -1.75 -8.80 -10.75
N SER A 39 -2.52 -9.87 -10.99
CA SER A 39 -3.78 -9.80 -11.71
C SER A 39 -4.87 -9.11 -10.87
N ALA A 40 -5.98 -8.75 -11.52
CA ALA A 40 -7.13 -8.20 -10.82
C ALA A 40 -7.66 -9.15 -9.74
N SER A 41 -7.61 -10.47 -9.95
CA SER A 41 -8.02 -11.44 -8.94
C SER A 41 -7.06 -11.46 -7.75
N PHE A 42 -5.74 -11.45 -7.99
CA PHE A 42 -4.74 -11.39 -6.92
C PHE A 42 -4.93 -10.15 -6.04
N MET A 43 -5.10 -8.98 -6.65
CA MET A 43 -5.35 -7.74 -5.93
C MET A 43 -6.69 -7.75 -5.20
N MET A 44 -7.72 -8.36 -5.77
CA MET A 44 -9.03 -8.50 -5.13
C MET A 44 -8.98 -9.42 -3.90
N ASP A 45 -8.18 -10.48 -3.93
CA ASP A 45 -7.97 -11.36 -2.77
C ASP A 45 -7.24 -10.61 -1.64
N MET A 46 -6.17 -9.88 -1.99
CA MET A 46 -5.46 -9.05 -1.01
C MET A 46 -6.36 -7.96 -0.40
N MET A 47 -7.21 -7.34 -1.23
CA MET A 47 -8.18 -6.33 -0.76
C MET A 47 -9.19 -6.94 0.24
N GLN A 48 -9.63 -8.17 0.03
CA GLN A 48 -10.52 -8.88 0.96
C GLN A 48 -9.81 -9.19 2.29
N ASP A 49 -8.55 -9.64 2.22
CA ASP A 49 -7.74 -9.90 3.42
C ASP A 49 -7.55 -8.63 4.24
N ILE A 50 -7.18 -7.52 3.60
CA ILE A 50 -7.04 -6.21 4.26
C ILE A 50 -8.37 -5.76 4.88
N SER A 51 -9.48 -5.84 4.14
CA SER A 51 -10.80 -5.46 4.68
C SER A 51 -11.14 -6.28 5.93
N LYS A 52 -10.82 -7.59 5.93
CA LYS A 52 -11.04 -8.46 7.09
C LYS A 52 -10.13 -8.07 8.25
N THR A 53 -8.85 -7.81 8.00
CA THR A 53 -7.87 -7.36 8.99
C THR A 53 -8.31 -6.07 9.69
N LEU A 54 -8.84 -5.11 8.92
CA LEU A 54 -9.29 -3.80 9.41
C LEU A 54 -10.71 -3.80 9.99
N GLU A 55 -11.33 -4.98 10.08
CA GLU A 55 -12.70 -5.16 10.60
C GLU A 55 -13.74 -4.33 9.82
N THR A 56 -13.59 -4.30 8.50
CA THR A 56 -14.50 -3.66 7.56
C THR A 56 -15.17 -4.69 6.64
N LYS A 57 -16.28 -4.27 6.04
CA LYS A 57 -17.01 -5.01 5.01
C LYS A 57 -16.91 -4.28 3.67
N ILE A 58 -16.54 -4.99 2.62
CA ILE A 58 -16.62 -4.48 1.24
C ILE A 58 -18.10 -4.41 0.84
N ILE A 59 -18.54 -3.22 0.43
CA ILE A 59 -19.92 -2.96 -0.01
C ILE A 59 -20.04 -3.15 -1.52
N HIS A 60 -19.09 -2.60 -2.27
CA HIS A 60 -19.06 -2.68 -3.72
C HIS A 60 -17.62 -2.52 -4.21
N THR A 61 -17.26 -3.25 -5.27
CA THR A 61 -15.96 -3.17 -5.94
C THR A 61 -16.17 -2.86 -7.42
N SER A 62 -15.44 -1.86 -7.91
CA SER A 62 -15.23 -1.64 -9.33
C SER A 62 -13.85 -2.18 -9.72
N SER A 63 -13.74 -2.80 -10.89
CA SER A 63 -12.49 -3.33 -11.43
C SER A 63 -12.37 -2.98 -12.91
N HIS A 64 -11.17 -2.61 -13.34
CA HIS A 64 -10.85 -2.34 -14.73
C HIS A 64 -9.43 -2.81 -15.07
N SER A 65 -9.26 -3.43 -16.23
CA SER A 65 -7.96 -3.80 -16.80
C SER A 65 -7.72 -2.96 -18.05
N PHE A 66 -6.54 -2.35 -18.14
CA PHE A 66 -6.15 -1.44 -19.21
C PHE A 66 -5.34 -2.16 -20.29
N GLU A 67 -5.45 -1.68 -21.52
CA GLU A 67 -4.56 -2.08 -22.62
C GLU A 67 -3.46 -1.01 -22.81
N PRO A 68 -2.18 -1.40 -22.96
CA PRO A 68 -1.68 -2.77 -23.11
C PRO A 68 -1.47 -3.55 -21.81
N SER A 69 -1.48 -2.86 -20.66
CA SER A 69 -1.31 -3.45 -19.32
C SER A 69 -1.71 -2.44 -18.24
N GLY A 70 -2.10 -2.94 -17.08
CA GLY A 70 -2.51 -2.18 -15.91
C GLY A 70 -3.85 -2.69 -15.38
N VAL A 71 -4.02 -2.59 -14.07
CA VAL A 71 -5.23 -3.00 -13.35
C VAL A 71 -5.57 -1.89 -12.37
N SER A 72 -6.87 -1.62 -12.21
CA SER A 72 -7.39 -0.78 -11.16
C SER A 72 -8.58 -1.45 -10.50
N LEU A 73 -8.54 -1.56 -9.18
CA LEU A 73 -9.66 -1.93 -8.34
C LEU A 73 -9.95 -0.82 -7.35
N ALA A 74 -11.22 -0.53 -7.13
CA ALA A 74 -11.65 0.40 -6.11
C ALA A 74 -12.85 -0.19 -5.37
N SER A 75 -12.73 -0.37 -4.07
CA SER A 75 -13.80 -0.84 -3.20
C SER A 75 -14.21 0.22 -2.21
N VAL A 76 -15.51 0.36 -2.06
CA VAL A 76 -16.10 1.08 -0.94
C VAL A 76 -16.25 0.11 0.23
N ILE A 77 -15.76 0.50 1.40
CA ILE A 77 -15.79 -0.33 2.61
C ILE A 77 -16.61 0.35 3.70
N GLU A 78 -17.16 -0.44 4.61
CA GLU A 78 -17.90 0.02 5.79
C GLU A 78 -17.31 -0.62 7.05
N SER A 79 -17.13 0.15 8.13
CA SER A 79 -16.70 -0.38 9.42
C SER A 79 -17.76 -1.34 9.99
N ASN A 80 -17.33 -2.48 10.53
CA ASN A 80 -18.25 -3.43 11.18
C ASN A 80 -18.78 -2.91 12.53
N GLN A 81 -18.17 -1.86 13.10
CA GLN A 81 -18.63 -1.25 14.34
C GLN A 81 -19.57 -0.06 14.08
N PRO A 82 -20.66 0.07 14.86
CA PRO A 82 -21.56 1.21 14.73
C PRO A 82 -20.83 2.50 15.08
N ILE A 83 -20.74 3.41 14.11
CA ILE A 83 -20.26 4.78 14.32
C ILE A 83 -21.40 5.55 14.98
N PHE A 84 -21.21 5.96 16.24
CA PHE A 84 -22.22 6.73 16.97
C PHE A 84 -22.44 8.10 16.29
N GLY A 85 -23.69 8.44 15.99
CA GLY A 85 -24.08 9.75 15.44
C GLY A 85 -24.31 9.81 13.93
N SER A 86 -23.96 8.76 13.17
CA SER A 86 -24.32 8.68 11.75
C SER A 86 -25.64 7.93 11.56
N SER A 87 -26.60 8.58 10.91
CA SER A 87 -27.83 7.96 10.40
C SER A 87 -27.48 6.72 9.58
N GLY A 88 -27.81 5.54 10.10
CA GLY A 88 -27.53 4.26 9.46
C GLY A 88 -28.27 4.11 8.15
N VAL A 89 -27.60 4.46 7.04
CA VAL A 89 -27.55 3.75 5.77
C VAL A 89 -26.27 4.26 5.09
N ALA A 90 -25.20 3.47 5.13
CA ALA A 90 -23.99 3.68 4.34
C ALA A 90 -23.25 5.02 4.64
N HIS A 91 -22.43 5.01 5.70
CA HIS A 91 -21.45 6.07 5.99
C HIS A 91 -20.24 5.97 5.03
N LEU A 92 -20.51 6.12 3.72
CA LEU A 92 -19.58 5.84 2.61
C LEU A 92 -18.61 7.00 2.31
N SER A 93 -18.67 8.10 3.06
CA SER A 93 -18.04 9.34 2.60
C SER A 93 -16.51 9.32 2.64
N GLU A 94 -15.87 8.39 3.36
CA GLU A 94 -14.40 8.46 3.56
C GLU A 94 -13.68 7.10 3.70
N SER A 95 -14.33 5.96 3.44
CA SER A 95 -13.69 4.64 3.58
C SER A 95 -13.64 3.87 2.26
N HIS A 96 -12.43 3.56 1.81
CA HIS A 96 -12.18 2.82 0.58
C HIS A 96 -10.87 2.04 0.66
N ILE A 97 -10.77 1.02 -0.18
CA ILE A 97 -9.48 0.39 -0.53
C ILE A 97 -9.37 0.43 -2.04
N SER A 98 -8.27 0.95 -2.58
CA SER A 98 -7.99 0.87 -4.00
C SER A 98 -6.61 0.27 -4.27
N PHE A 99 -6.52 -0.43 -5.39
CA PHE A 99 -5.29 -0.94 -5.96
C PHE A 99 -5.14 -0.43 -7.38
N HIS A 100 -3.95 0.05 -7.73
CA HIS A 100 -3.62 0.47 -9.09
C HIS A 100 -2.24 -0.06 -9.48
N SER A 101 -2.13 -0.68 -10.65
CA SER A 101 -0.82 -1.00 -11.25
C SER A 101 -0.48 -0.05 -12.38
N TYR A 102 0.76 0.44 -12.34
CA TYR A 102 1.34 1.32 -13.36
C TYR A 102 2.63 0.68 -13.87
N PHE A 103 2.76 0.59 -15.19
CA PHE A 103 3.97 0.10 -15.84
C PHE A 103 4.79 1.29 -16.36
N GLU A 104 5.87 1.62 -15.66
CA GLU A 104 6.80 2.69 -16.02
C GLU A 104 7.79 2.17 -17.08
N ASN A 105 7.46 2.40 -18.36
CA ASN A 105 8.20 1.87 -19.52
C ASN A 105 9.18 2.88 -20.16
N SER A 106 9.29 4.08 -19.59
CA SER A 106 10.06 5.21 -20.14
C SER A 106 11.58 4.99 -20.11
N LEU A 107 12.05 4.02 -19.34
CA LEU A 107 13.47 3.70 -19.15
C LEU A 107 13.89 2.58 -20.10
N ASN A 108 15.01 2.73 -20.80
CA ASN A 108 15.50 1.69 -21.72
C ASN A 108 16.11 0.53 -20.94
N GLY A 109 15.82 -0.71 -21.34
CA GLY A 109 16.42 -1.91 -20.73
C GLY A 109 15.78 -2.38 -19.42
N ILE A 110 14.83 -1.61 -18.86
CA ILE A 110 14.09 -1.98 -17.64
C ILE A 110 12.61 -1.63 -17.76
N ILE A 111 11.80 -2.30 -16.94
CA ILE A 111 10.41 -1.98 -16.67
C ILE A 111 10.28 -1.87 -15.16
N ILE A 112 9.56 -0.87 -14.68
CA ILE A 112 9.19 -0.78 -13.27
C ILE A 112 7.67 -0.91 -13.17
N LEU A 113 7.21 -1.95 -12.50
CA LEU A 113 5.84 -2.05 -12.05
C LEU A 113 5.72 -1.29 -10.74
N ARG A 114 4.88 -0.26 -10.70
CA ARG A 114 4.44 0.38 -9.46
C ARG A 114 3.06 -0.14 -9.10
N LEU A 115 2.92 -0.73 -7.91
CA LEU A 115 1.63 -1.03 -7.31
C LEU A 115 1.32 -0.02 -6.23
N GLU A 116 0.23 0.70 -6.40
CA GLU A 116 -0.30 1.65 -5.44
C GLU A 116 -1.49 1.01 -4.72
N LEU A 117 -1.40 0.92 -3.40
CA LEU A 117 -2.47 0.52 -2.49
C LEU A 117 -2.86 1.72 -1.64
N HIS A 118 -4.10 2.15 -1.73
CA HIS A 118 -4.63 3.22 -0.89
C HIS A 118 -5.72 2.66 0.00
N ILE A 119 -5.48 2.71 1.31
CA ILE A 119 -6.46 2.33 2.33
C ILE A 119 -6.88 3.61 3.03
N SER A 120 -8.19 3.87 3.08
CA SER A 120 -8.79 4.90 3.92
C SER A 120 -9.87 4.25 4.77
N SER A 121 -9.81 4.42 6.08
CA SER A 121 -10.74 3.79 7.02
C SER A 121 -11.12 4.71 8.16
N CYS A 122 -12.40 4.67 8.52
CA CYS A 122 -12.94 5.25 9.75
C CYS A 122 -13.15 4.17 10.85
N SER A 123 -12.64 2.95 10.66
CA SER A 123 -12.71 1.92 11.70
C SER A 123 -11.82 2.28 12.89
N ARG A 124 -12.06 1.64 14.05
CA ARG A 124 -11.23 1.83 15.25
C ARG A 124 -9.92 1.04 15.22
N LYS A 125 -9.60 0.43 14.10
CA LYS A 125 -8.41 -0.40 13.92
C LYS A 125 -7.39 0.33 13.07
N SER A 126 -6.14 0.32 13.51
CA SER A 126 -5.06 0.99 12.79
C SER A 126 -4.91 0.46 11.36
N VAL A 127 -4.87 1.35 10.36
CA VAL A 127 -4.59 0.97 8.96
C VAL A 127 -3.22 0.31 8.78
N TYR A 128 -2.28 0.50 9.72
CA TYR A 128 -0.97 -0.15 9.69
C TYR A 128 -1.04 -1.68 9.81
N PHE A 129 -2.13 -2.27 10.32
CA PHE A 129 -2.28 -3.73 10.32
C PHE A 129 -2.22 -4.33 8.90
N ALA A 130 -2.55 -3.56 7.86
CA ALA A 130 -2.43 -3.98 6.47
C ALA A 130 -0.97 -4.28 6.05
N LEU A 131 0.03 -3.71 6.73
CA LEU A 131 1.45 -4.06 6.52
C LEU A 131 1.73 -5.54 6.83
N GLY A 132 0.96 -6.12 7.75
CA GLY A 132 1.01 -7.54 8.06
C GLY A 132 0.47 -8.41 6.91
N ASP A 133 -0.58 -7.97 6.22
CA ASP A 133 -1.14 -8.68 5.05
C ASP A 133 -0.17 -8.63 3.87
N ILE A 134 0.50 -7.49 3.69
CA ILE A 134 1.58 -7.32 2.70
C ILE A 134 2.74 -8.26 3.01
N SER A 135 3.23 -8.27 4.26
CA SER A 135 4.41 -9.06 4.64
C SER A 135 4.17 -10.58 4.58
N LYS A 136 2.93 -11.03 4.79
CA LYS A 136 2.57 -12.45 4.67
C LYS A 136 2.45 -12.93 3.22
N ASN A 137 2.34 -12.01 2.26
CA ASN A 137 2.21 -12.34 0.85
C ASN A 137 3.57 -12.25 0.15
N ASP A 138 4.22 -13.38 -0.04
CA ASP A 138 5.54 -13.48 -0.69
C ASP A 138 5.64 -12.79 -2.06
N GLN A 139 4.54 -12.72 -2.82
CA GLN A 139 4.53 -12.07 -4.13
C GLN A 139 4.56 -10.55 -3.97
N PHE A 140 3.84 -10.02 -2.98
CA PHE A 140 3.78 -8.59 -2.70
C PHE A 140 5.03 -8.10 -1.95
N ASP A 141 5.57 -8.86 -0.99
CA ASP A 141 6.68 -8.41 -0.14
C ASP A 141 8.06 -8.36 -0.85
N LYS A 142 8.13 -8.78 -2.12
CA LYS A 142 9.37 -8.84 -2.92
C LYS A 142 9.72 -7.55 -3.66
N PHE A 143 9.12 -6.43 -3.30
CA PHE A 143 9.38 -5.12 -3.91
C PHE A 143 10.87 -4.75 -3.86
N ASP A 144 11.33 -3.91 -4.78
CA ASP A 144 12.68 -3.34 -4.82
C ASP A 144 12.74 -1.99 -4.11
N ALA A 145 11.61 -1.30 -4.00
CA ALA A 145 11.42 -0.13 -3.15
C ALA A 145 9.98 -0.04 -2.67
N ILE A 146 9.77 0.67 -1.57
CA ILE A 146 8.44 0.98 -1.03
C ILE A 146 8.42 2.41 -0.48
N THR A 147 7.31 3.11 -0.71
CA THR A 147 6.96 4.33 0.03
C THR A 147 5.69 4.10 0.83
N LEU A 148 5.68 4.62 2.05
CA LEU A 148 4.57 4.57 2.98
C LEU A 148 4.20 5.99 3.35
N ASP A 149 3.00 6.42 2.96
CA ASP A 149 2.42 7.69 3.36
C ASP A 149 1.23 7.41 4.27
N PHE A 150 1.37 7.76 5.54
CA PHE A 150 0.30 7.66 6.51
C PHE A 150 -0.16 9.04 6.93
N PHE A 151 -1.47 9.22 7.05
CA PHE A 151 -2.04 10.41 7.63
C PHE A 151 -3.36 10.13 8.30
N HIS A 152 -3.68 10.94 9.30
CA HIS A 152 -4.93 10.81 10.03
C HIS A 152 -5.53 12.15 10.42
N ARG A 153 -6.83 12.13 10.65
CA ARG A 153 -7.58 13.18 11.33
C ARG A 153 -8.06 12.60 12.65
N GLY A 154 -7.98 13.39 13.72
CA GLY A 154 -8.43 12.93 15.05
C GLY A 154 -7.34 12.18 15.79
N LEU A 155 -7.68 11.02 16.36
CA LEU A 155 -6.76 10.23 17.18
C LEU A 155 -5.84 9.37 16.31
N ASP A 156 -4.57 9.31 16.70
CA ASP A 156 -3.67 8.29 16.18
C ASP A 156 -3.96 6.95 16.85
N LEU A 157 -4.66 6.06 16.15
CA LEU A 157 -5.06 4.76 16.70
C LEU A 157 -3.88 3.84 16.99
N GLU A 158 -2.72 4.02 16.35
CA GLU A 158 -1.53 3.22 16.67
C GLU A 158 -0.96 3.60 18.05
N SER A 159 -0.84 4.90 18.33
CA SER A 159 -0.37 5.43 19.62
C SER A 159 -1.29 5.11 20.81
N HIS A 160 -2.53 4.68 20.53
CA HIS A 160 -3.53 4.33 21.55
C HIS A 160 -3.61 2.83 21.86
N GLU A 161 -2.93 1.95 21.12
CA GLU A 161 -2.84 0.54 21.47
C GLU A 161 -1.89 0.40 22.69
N GLU A 162 -2.42 -0.08 23.81
CA GLU A 162 -1.84 0.01 25.17
C GLU A 162 -0.49 -0.72 25.40
N ASP A 163 0.13 -1.31 24.37
CA ASP A 163 1.31 -2.19 24.49
C ASP A 163 2.64 -1.56 24.05
N GLY A 164 2.66 -0.30 23.62
CA GLY A 164 3.91 0.45 23.36
C GLY A 164 4.78 -0.05 22.20
N ASN A 165 4.32 -1.03 21.43
CA ASN A 165 4.97 -1.49 20.19
C ASN A 165 4.23 -0.93 18.97
N SER A 166 4.83 0.06 18.30
CA SER A 166 4.32 0.54 17.01
C SER A 166 4.39 -0.60 15.97
N ILE A 167 3.25 -0.86 15.31
CA ILE A 167 3.12 -1.82 14.21
C ILE A 167 4.05 -1.42 13.07
N LEU A 168 4.12 -0.12 12.77
CA LEU A 168 5.02 0.44 11.78
C LEU A 168 6.48 0.20 12.16
N ASP A 169 6.90 0.51 13.39
CA ASP A 169 8.28 0.28 13.83
C ASP A 169 8.65 -1.20 13.82
N ALA A 170 7.73 -2.10 14.17
CA ALA A 170 7.92 -3.54 14.07
C ALA A 170 8.13 -3.97 12.61
N TYR A 171 7.31 -3.47 11.69
CA TYR A 171 7.46 -3.69 10.24
C TYR A 171 8.82 -3.20 9.74
N LEU A 172 9.22 -1.96 10.07
CA LEU A 172 10.50 -1.39 9.65
C LEU A 172 11.67 -2.20 10.20
N LYS A 173 11.61 -2.61 11.48
CA LYS A 173 12.64 -3.44 12.11
C LYS A 173 12.84 -4.79 11.42
N GLU A 174 11.78 -5.36 10.85
CA GLU A 174 11.91 -6.55 10.00
C GLU A 174 12.57 -6.22 8.66
N LYS A 175 12.17 -5.12 8.02
CA LYS A 175 12.62 -4.76 6.66
C LYS A 175 14.08 -4.28 6.60
N VAL A 176 14.64 -3.69 7.66
CA VAL A 176 16.04 -3.21 7.68
C VAL A 176 17.10 -4.30 7.39
N HIS A 177 16.75 -5.58 7.46
CA HIS A 177 17.66 -6.67 7.07
C HIS A 177 17.85 -6.79 5.54
N THR A 178 16.93 -6.24 4.75
CA THR A 178 16.93 -6.34 3.29
C THR A 178 16.85 -4.99 2.59
N TYR A 179 16.40 -3.97 3.29
CA TYR A 179 16.15 -2.64 2.76
C TYR A 179 16.84 -1.55 3.60
N ASP A 180 17.38 -0.55 2.92
CA ASP A 180 17.85 0.70 3.51
C ASP A 180 16.66 1.66 3.67
N ILE A 181 16.52 2.27 4.85
CA ILE A 181 15.58 3.38 5.06
C ILE A 181 16.26 4.66 4.59
N ILE A 182 15.74 5.29 3.54
CA ILE A 182 16.34 6.47 2.91
C ILE A 182 15.66 7.79 3.30
N ASP A 183 14.41 7.72 3.76
CA ASP A 183 13.66 8.85 4.30
C ASP A 183 12.70 8.34 5.39
N ASP A 184 12.62 9.05 6.51
CA ASP A 184 11.72 8.77 7.63
C ASP A 184 11.30 10.11 8.26
N LYS A 185 10.21 10.67 7.76
CA LYS A 185 9.64 11.93 8.22
C LYS A 185 8.38 11.65 9.00
N ARG A 186 8.38 11.98 10.28
CA ARG A 186 7.23 11.79 11.17
C ARG A 186 6.79 13.10 11.78
N THR A 187 5.50 13.38 11.64
CA THR A 187 4.78 14.47 12.34
C THR A 187 3.57 13.87 13.04
N ASN A 188 2.90 14.65 13.88
CA ASN A 188 1.77 14.14 14.66
C ASN A 188 0.62 13.57 13.80
N THR A 189 0.40 14.09 12.60
CA THR A 189 -0.75 13.73 11.75
C THR A 189 -0.36 13.17 10.38
N PHE A 190 0.93 13.14 10.07
CA PHE A 190 1.46 12.70 8.78
C PHE A 190 2.82 12.03 8.95
N MET A 191 3.01 10.90 8.30
CA MET A 191 4.29 10.19 8.22
C MET A 191 4.58 9.83 6.76
N ASN A 192 5.82 10.00 6.34
CA ASN A 192 6.34 9.58 5.04
C ASN A 192 7.62 8.79 5.26
N ILE A 193 7.63 7.53 4.82
CA ILE A 193 8.78 6.65 4.94
C ILE A 193 9.08 6.04 3.58
N LYS A 194 10.37 5.94 3.26
CA LYS A 194 10.85 5.36 2.01
C LYS A 194 11.94 4.35 2.28
N LEU A 195 11.79 3.16 1.72
CA LEU A 195 12.77 2.09 1.79
C LEU A 195 13.18 1.66 0.39
N ILE A 196 14.46 1.33 0.24
CA ILE A 196 15.01 0.76 -0.99
C ILE A 196 15.78 -0.52 -0.68
N LYS A 197 15.66 -1.54 -1.51
CA LYS A 197 16.38 -2.80 -1.34
C LYS A 197 17.89 -2.53 -1.42
N HIS A 198 18.68 -3.19 -0.58
CA HIS A 198 20.14 -3.01 -0.55
C HIS A 198 20.72 -3.11 -1.98
N LYS A 199 21.62 -2.20 -2.34
CA LYS A 199 22.16 -2.09 -3.72
C LYS A 199 22.68 -3.41 -4.29
N ASN A 200 23.30 -4.27 -3.47
CA ASN A 200 23.82 -5.58 -3.89
C ASN A 200 22.74 -6.64 -4.18
N LYS A 201 21.48 -6.39 -3.79
CA LYS A 201 20.33 -7.26 -4.04
C LYS A 201 19.45 -6.78 -5.20
N LEU A 202 19.72 -5.60 -5.77
CA LEU A 202 19.04 -5.09 -6.97
C LEU A 202 19.61 -5.74 -8.24
N GLN A 203 18.78 -5.86 -9.29
CA GLN A 203 19.14 -6.59 -10.52
C GLN A 203 20.20 -5.88 -11.36
N SER A 204 20.28 -4.55 -11.29
CA SER A 204 21.23 -3.75 -12.07
C SER A 204 21.50 -2.39 -11.42
N GLU A 205 22.64 -1.78 -11.77
CA GLU A 205 22.95 -0.41 -11.37
C GLU A 205 21.95 0.58 -11.94
N LEU A 206 21.54 0.40 -13.20
CA LEU A 206 20.48 1.20 -13.83
C LEU A 206 19.17 1.19 -13.01
N MET A 207 18.80 0.04 -12.45
CA MET A 207 17.61 -0.08 -11.60
C MET A 207 17.77 0.69 -10.28
N SER A 208 18.93 0.56 -9.64
CA SER A 208 19.27 1.31 -8.42
C SER A 208 19.20 2.81 -8.67
N ASP A 209 19.83 3.29 -9.74
CA ASP A 209 19.84 4.72 -10.10
C ASP A 209 18.44 5.22 -10.45
N SER A 210 17.63 4.42 -11.14
CA SER A 210 16.27 4.80 -11.54
C SER A 210 15.35 4.94 -10.32
N LEU A 211 15.45 4.04 -9.35
CA LEU A 211 14.70 4.14 -8.10
C LEU A 211 15.12 5.39 -7.33
N HIS A 212 16.42 5.54 -7.03
CA HIS A 212 16.94 6.64 -6.22
C HIS A 212 16.74 8.03 -6.82
N ASN A 213 16.81 8.18 -8.14
CA ASN A 213 16.82 9.52 -8.75
C ASN A 213 15.43 9.97 -9.23
N HIS A 214 14.49 9.04 -9.42
CA HIS A 214 13.24 9.35 -10.15
C HIS A 214 11.96 8.88 -9.47
N LEU A 215 12.00 7.90 -8.57
CA LEU A 215 10.78 7.25 -8.10
C LEU A 215 10.57 7.29 -6.59
N ILE A 216 11.65 7.27 -5.81
CA ILE A 216 11.62 7.30 -4.34
C ILE A 216 12.50 8.43 -3.80
#